data_AF-A0A6M4PAY7-F1
#
_entry.id   AF-A0A6M4PAY7-F1
#
_cell.length_a   1.000
_cell.length_b   1.000
_cell.length_c   1.000
_cell.angle_alpha   90.00
_cell.angle_beta   90.00
_cell.angle_gamma   90.00
#
_symmetry.space_group_name_H-M   'P 1'
#
loop_
_entity.id
_entity.type
_entity.pdbx_description
1 polymer ?
#
loop_
_entity_poly.entity_id
_entity_poly.type
_entity_poly.pdbx_seq_one_letter_code
_entity_poly.pdbx_strand_id
1 'polypeptide(L)'
;MSSAAKECGVRVQVLQELVAARALVNGVVRSRRGHIYMHVAHAPSWTQVEQLVLALYTDQLGVVDRRVRTLETEVEAIRFDVNEAQQDLDGPLGDDLRGASLFHSYDRENAKTLHGAFAKLQTDVMKLEALKRHLTEVRGVY
;
A
#
# COMPACT_ATOMS: atom_id res chain seq x y z
N MET A 1 4.53 19.89 -13.43
CA MET A 1 4.32 19.59 -12.00
C MET A 1 5.07 20.54 -11.07
N SER A 2 6.34 20.88 -11.34
CA SER A 2 7.14 21.79 -10.48
C SER A 2 6.44 23.11 -10.13
N SER A 3 5.88 23.83 -11.12
CA SER A 3 5.19 25.12 -10.87
C SER A 3 3.98 24.98 -9.96
N ALA A 4 3.15 23.94 -10.16
CA ALA A 4 1.99 23.67 -9.30
C ALA A 4 2.43 23.30 -7.87
N ALA A 5 3.51 22.51 -7.72
CA ALA A 5 4.04 22.16 -6.40
C ALA A 5 4.52 23.40 -5.63
N LYS A 6 5.19 24.33 -6.32
CA LYS A 6 5.59 25.62 -5.75
C LYS A 6 4.38 26.44 -5.29
N GLU A 7 3.33 26.51 -6.11
CA GLU A 7 2.08 27.21 -5.77
C GLU A 7 1.38 26.59 -4.55
N CYS A 8 1.33 25.26 -4.49
CA CYS A 8 0.73 24.52 -3.38
C CYS A 8 1.56 24.59 -2.08
N GLY A 9 2.82 25.04 -2.14
CA GLY A 9 3.74 25.01 -1.01
C GLY A 9 4.19 23.60 -0.61
N VAL A 10 4.27 22.65 -1.54
CA VAL A 10 4.66 21.26 -1.26
C VAL A 10 5.69 20.74 -2.25
N ARG A 11 6.31 19.58 -1.95
CA ARG A 11 7.23 18.93 -2.89
C ARG A 11 6.46 18.29 -4.05
N VAL A 12 7.13 18.19 -5.21
CA VAL A 12 6.56 17.59 -6.42
C VAL A 12 6.09 16.15 -6.19
N GLN A 13 6.84 15.38 -5.40
CA GLN A 13 6.53 13.98 -5.09
C GLN A 13 5.17 13.83 -4.40
N VAL A 14 4.77 14.78 -3.54
CA VAL A 14 3.46 14.76 -2.86
C VAL A 14 2.34 14.86 -3.90
N LEU A 15 2.44 15.80 -4.85
CA LEU A 15 1.45 15.93 -5.91
C LEU A 15 1.44 14.72 -6.86
N GLN A 16 2.61 14.13 -7.14
CA GLN A 16 2.68 12.92 -7.96
C GLN A 16 1.98 11.74 -7.30
N GLU A 17 2.16 11.55 -5.98
CA GLU A 17 1.47 10.51 -5.21
C GLU A 17 -0.05 10.71 -5.23
N LEU A 18 -0.53 11.94 -5.00
CA LEU A 18 -1.96 12.25 -5.07
C LEU A 18 -2.56 11.97 -6.45
N VAL A 19 -1.82 12.27 -7.52
CA VAL A 19 -2.26 11.95 -8.89
C VAL A 19 -2.23 10.45 -9.16
N ALA A 20 -1.18 9.75 -8.73
CA ALA A 20 -1.04 8.30 -8.89
C ALA A 20 -2.18 7.56 -8.18
N ALA A 21 -2.55 8.02 -6.98
CA ALA A 21 -3.68 7.52 -6.20
C ALA A 21 -5.06 7.99 -6.72
N ARG A 22 -5.11 8.80 -7.79
CA ARG A 22 -6.33 9.44 -8.32
C ARG A 22 -7.09 10.32 -7.31
N ALA A 23 -6.44 10.72 -6.22
CA ALA A 23 -6.99 11.67 -5.25
C ALA A 23 -7.00 13.11 -5.80
N LEU A 24 -6.16 13.40 -6.78
CA LEU A 24 -6.08 14.70 -7.44
C LEU A 24 -6.14 14.51 -8.96
N VAL A 25 -7.28 14.86 -9.57
CA VAL A 25 -7.55 14.64 -11.00
C VAL A 25 -7.83 15.93 -11.77
N ASN A 26 -8.31 16.97 -11.08
CA ASN A 26 -8.68 18.24 -11.71
C ASN A 26 -7.43 18.97 -12.22
N GLY A 27 -7.47 19.39 -13.49
CA GLY A 27 -6.36 20.11 -14.13
C GLY A 27 -5.10 19.28 -14.40
N VAL A 28 -5.15 17.97 -14.20
CA VAL A 28 -4.06 17.04 -14.50
C VAL A 28 -4.13 16.61 -15.97
N VAL A 29 -3.05 16.83 -16.70
CA VAL A 29 -2.93 16.48 -18.12
C VAL A 29 -1.66 15.66 -18.33
N ARG A 30 -1.73 14.63 -19.17
CA ARG A 30 -0.55 13.90 -19.63
C ARG A 30 -0.09 14.44 -20.97
N SER A 31 1.21 14.73 -21.08
CA SER A 31 1.80 15.11 -22.35
C SER A 31 1.87 13.89 -23.30
N ARG A 32 2.10 14.14 -24.61
CA ARG A 32 2.34 13.07 -25.60
C ARG A 32 3.52 12.16 -25.25
N ARG A 33 4.47 12.63 -24.42
CA ARG A 33 5.62 11.86 -23.92
C ARG A 33 5.36 11.19 -22.57
N GLY A 34 4.12 11.24 -22.06
CA GLY A 34 3.71 10.60 -20.80
C GLY A 34 3.99 11.41 -19.53
N HIS A 35 4.61 12.59 -19.62
CA HIS A 35 4.85 13.43 -18.45
C HIS A 35 3.54 14.00 -17.90
N ILE A 36 3.38 13.93 -16.58
CA ILE A 36 2.23 14.50 -15.87
C ILE A 36 2.45 15.99 -15.64
N TYR A 37 1.48 16.79 -16.08
CA TYR A 37 1.42 18.22 -15.88
C TYR A 37 0.15 18.58 -15.12
N MET A 38 0.21 19.68 -14.36
CA MET A 38 -0.92 20.29 -13.68
C MET A 38 -0.90 21.77 -13.99
N HIS A 39 -2.04 22.30 -14.45
CA HIS A 39 -2.18 23.72 -14.66
C HIS A 39 -2.30 24.47 -13.32
N VAL A 40 -1.56 25.57 -13.16
CA VAL A 40 -1.48 26.31 -11.87
C VAL A 40 -2.85 26.82 -11.40
N ALA A 41 -3.73 27.22 -12.31
CA ALA A 41 -5.11 27.63 -11.97
C ALA A 41 -5.96 26.52 -11.34
N HIS A 42 -5.51 25.26 -11.40
CA HIS A 42 -6.15 24.10 -10.77
C HIS A 42 -5.30 23.53 -9.62
N ALA A 43 -4.23 24.22 -9.21
CA ALA A 43 -3.43 23.82 -8.07
C ALA A 43 -4.28 23.89 -6.79
N PRO A 44 -4.36 22.80 -6.00
CA PRO A 44 -5.05 22.83 -4.72
C PRO A 44 -4.31 23.75 -3.74
N SER A 45 -5.05 24.30 -2.78
CA SER A 45 -4.44 24.96 -1.62
C SER A 45 -3.65 23.96 -0.78
N TRP A 46 -2.69 24.47 0.00
CA TRP A 46 -1.92 23.64 0.95
C TRP A 46 -2.82 22.82 1.88
N THR A 47 -3.87 23.41 2.43
CA THR A 47 -4.82 22.71 3.32
C THR A 47 -5.55 21.57 2.62
N GLN A 48 -5.93 21.76 1.34
CA GLN A 48 -6.52 20.69 0.54
C GLN A 48 -5.51 19.57 0.28
N VAL A 49 -4.24 19.89 0.01
CA VAL A 49 -3.19 18.87 -0.14
C VAL A 49 -3.02 18.07 1.14
N GLU A 50 -2.93 18.75 2.30
CA GLU A 50 -2.82 18.07 3.60
C GLU A 50 -3.98 17.12 3.84
N GLN A 51 -5.22 17.58 3.61
CA GLN A 51 -6.43 16.77 3.78
C GLN A 51 -6.44 15.55 2.86
N LEU A 52 -6.04 15.70 1.59
CA LEU A 52 -5.96 14.59 0.65
C LEU A 52 -4.92 13.54 1.06
N VAL A 53 -3.73 13.98 1.50
CA VAL A 53 -2.68 13.06 1.98
C VAL A 53 -3.12 12.36 3.26
N LEU A 54 -3.77 13.07 4.19
CA LEU A 54 -4.31 12.51 5.42
C LEU A 54 -5.38 11.44 5.14
N ALA A 55 -6.27 11.71 4.17
CA ALA A 55 -7.28 10.74 3.74
C ALA A 55 -6.62 9.46 3.19
N LEU A 56 -5.65 9.59 2.26
CA LEU A 56 -4.92 8.44 1.73
C LEU A 56 -4.18 7.65 2.81
N TYR A 57 -3.54 8.34 3.76
CA TYR A 57 -2.87 7.71 4.89
C TYR A 57 -3.86 6.90 5.75
N THR A 58 -5.02 7.48 6.03
CA THR A 58 -6.08 6.84 6.83
C THR A 58 -6.66 5.62 6.12
N ASP A 59 -6.93 5.73 4.82
CA ASP A 59 -7.38 4.61 4.00
C ASP A 59 -6.35 3.48 3.97
N GLN A 60 -5.05 3.84 3.83
CA GLN A 60 -3.97 2.87 3.82
C GLN A 60 -3.78 2.17 5.17
N LEU A 61 -4.03 2.84 6.31
CA LEU A 61 -4.10 2.17 7.61
C LEU A 61 -5.16 1.07 7.61
N GLY A 62 -6.36 1.37 7.07
CA GLY A 62 -7.42 0.37 6.93
C GLY A 62 -7.04 -0.77 5.98
N VAL A 63 -6.26 -0.51 4.94
CA VAL A 63 -5.70 -1.56 4.07
C VAL A 63 -4.74 -2.46 4.85
N VAL A 64 -3.79 -1.87 5.59
CA VAL A 64 -2.80 -2.61 6.37
C VAL A 64 -3.47 -3.47 7.44
N ASP A 65 -4.46 -2.95 8.16
CA ASP A 65 -5.25 -3.72 9.14
C ASP A 65 -5.91 -4.95 8.49
N ARG A 66 -6.53 -4.79 7.31
CA ARG A 66 -7.08 -5.93 6.55
C ARG A 66 -6.01 -6.94 6.16
N ARG A 67 -4.80 -6.50 5.78
CA ARG A 67 -3.68 -7.39 5.44
C ARG A 67 -3.19 -8.19 6.66
N VAL A 68 -3.13 -7.55 7.83
CA VAL A 68 -2.78 -8.22 9.08
C VAL A 68 -3.80 -9.32 9.39
N ARG A 69 -5.10 -9.02 9.28
CA ARG A 69 -6.15 -10.04 9.48
C ARG A 69 -6.07 -11.20 8.50
N THR A 70 -5.73 -10.94 7.24
CA THR A 70 -5.46 -12.02 6.27
C THR A 70 -4.29 -12.87 6.71
N LEU A 71 -3.19 -12.25 7.18
CA LEU A 71 -2.03 -13.00 7.66
C LEU A 71 -2.36 -13.85 8.90
N GLU A 72 -3.19 -13.35 9.80
CA GLU A 72 -3.70 -14.11 10.95
C GLU A 72 -4.46 -15.37 10.50
N THR A 73 -5.34 -15.26 9.50
CA THR A 73 -6.05 -16.42 8.93
C THR A 73 -5.09 -17.47 8.37
N GLU A 74 -4.06 -17.07 7.62
CA GLU A 74 -3.07 -18.02 7.05
C GLU A 74 -2.25 -18.71 8.16
N VAL A 75 -1.93 -17.99 9.24
CA VAL A 75 -1.26 -18.58 10.41
C VAL A 75 -2.17 -19.59 11.12
N GLU A 76 -3.46 -19.29 11.28
CA GLU A 76 -4.41 -20.22 11.88
C GLU A 76 -4.61 -21.48 11.02
N ALA A 77 -4.61 -21.37 9.69
CA ALA A 77 -4.64 -22.53 8.80
C ALA A 77 -3.42 -23.45 9.00
N ILE A 78 -2.22 -22.88 9.08
CA ILE A 78 -1.00 -23.65 9.39
C ILE A 78 -1.08 -24.29 10.78
N ARG A 79 -1.60 -23.58 11.79
CA ARG A 79 -1.79 -24.15 13.14
C ARG A 79 -2.74 -25.33 13.12
N PHE A 80 -3.79 -25.27 12.30
CA PHE A 80 -4.72 -26.37 12.13
C PHE A 80 -4.03 -27.61 11.55
N ASP A 81 -3.28 -27.46 10.45
CA ASP A 81 -2.50 -28.55 9.84
C ASP A 81 -1.48 -29.17 10.80
N VAL A 82 -0.83 -28.36 11.66
CA VAL A 82 0.08 -28.87 12.69
C VAL A 82 -0.66 -29.72 13.72
N ASN A 83 -1.83 -29.27 14.18
CA ASN A 83 -2.64 -30.02 15.14
C ASN A 83 -3.13 -31.34 14.54
N GLU A 84 -3.52 -31.36 13.26
CA GLU A 84 -3.89 -32.59 12.55
C GLU A 84 -2.70 -33.56 12.46
N ALA A 85 -1.52 -33.09 12.07
CA ALA A 85 -0.31 -33.90 12.00
C ALA A 85 0.11 -34.47 13.36
N GLN A 86 -0.20 -33.78 14.47
CA GLN A 86 0.02 -34.31 15.81
C GLN A 86 -0.98 -35.41 16.22
N GLN A 87 -2.20 -35.37 15.67
CA GLN A 87 -3.25 -36.35 15.94
C GLN A 87 -3.08 -37.63 15.10
N ASP A 88 -2.54 -37.50 13.89
CA ASP A 88 -2.25 -38.61 12.99
C ASP A 88 -0.80 -38.50 12.46
N LEU A 89 0.13 -39.11 13.20
CA LEU A 89 1.57 -39.05 12.90
C LEU A 89 1.96 -39.79 11.60
N ASP A 90 1.14 -40.74 11.15
CA ASP A 90 1.36 -41.50 9.92
C ASP A 90 0.63 -40.88 8.71
N GLY A 91 -0.22 -39.88 8.96
CA GLY A 91 -1.00 -39.15 7.96
C GLY A 91 -0.17 -38.17 7.13
N PRO A 92 -0.71 -37.69 5.99
CA PRO A 92 -0.06 -36.66 5.19
C PRO A 92 -0.04 -35.31 5.93
N LEU A 93 1.00 -34.51 5.70
CA LEU A 93 0.98 -33.10 6.13
C LEU A 93 -0.08 -32.31 5.35
N GLY A 94 -0.78 -31.40 6.03
CA GLY A 94 -1.74 -30.51 5.40
C GLY A 94 -1.12 -29.57 4.34
N ASP A 95 -1.96 -29.05 3.46
CA ASP A 95 -1.53 -28.24 2.31
C ASP A 95 -0.97 -26.87 2.73
N ASP A 96 -1.53 -26.25 3.77
CA ASP A 96 -1.11 -24.93 4.24
C ASP A 96 0.26 -25.00 4.95
N LEU A 97 0.48 -26.05 5.76
CA LEU A 97 1.76 -26.33 6.39
C LEU A 97 2.84 -26.68 5.36
N ARG A 98 2.52 -27.49 4.35
CA ARG A 98 3.42 -27.74 3.22
C ARG A 98 3.71 -26.45 2.45
N GLY A 99 2.68 -25.67 2.19
CA GLY A 99 2.74 -24.38 1.49
C GLY A 99 3.61 -23.35 2.20
N ALA A 100 3.64 -23.36 3.54
CA ALA A 100 4.48 -22.47 4.34
C ALA A 100 5.98 -22.60 4.04
N SER A 101 6.43 -23.78 3.58
CA SER A 101 7.83 -24.02 3.19
C SER A 101 8.18 -23.52 1.80
N LEU A 102 7.19 -23.19 0.97
CA LEU A 102 7.38 -22.80 -0.44
C LEU A 102 7.78 -21.31 -0.52
N PHE A 103 9.06 -21.04 -0.31
CA PHE A 103 9.64 -19.70 -0.42
C PHE A 103 9.70 -19.16 -1.88
N HIS A 104 9.39 -19.98 -2.88
CA HIS A 104 9.72 -19.74 -4.29
C HIS A 104 8.63 -20.03 -5.32
N SER A 105 7.36 -20.19 -4.94
CA SER A 105 6.31 -20.16 -5.95
C SER A 105 6.31 -18.77 -6.58
N TYR A 106 6.67 -18.69 -7.88
CA TYR A 106 6.81 -17.48 -8.72
C TYR A 106 5.57 -16.56 -8.76
N ASP A 107 4.56 -16.85 -7.96
CA ASP A 107 3.26 -16.23 -7.94
C ASP A 107 3.15 -15.30 -6.73
N ARG A 108 3.90 -14.20 -6.78
CA ARG A 108 3.83 -13.12 -5.77
C ARG A 108 2.43 -12.52 -5.64
N GLU A 109 1.54 -12.77 -6.60
CA GLU A 109 0.19 -12.22 -6.64
C GLU A 109 -0.87 -13.17 -6.06
N ASN A 110 -0.60 -14.48 -5.97
CA ASN A 110 -1.54 -15.42 -5.40
C ASN A 110 -1.66 -15.25 -3.88
N ALA A 111 -2.85 -14.81 -3.45
CA ALA A 111 -3.15 -14.44 -2.06
C ALA A 111 -3.31 -15.64 -1.11
N LYS A 112 -3.25 -16.87 -1.62
CA LYS A 112 -3.67 -18.09 -0.91
C LYS A 112 -2.52 -18.79 -0.18
N THR A 113 -1.45 -18.07 0.13
CA THR A 113 -0.33 -18.62 0.90
C THR A 113 0.15 -17.58 1.89
N LEU A 114 0.69 -18.04 3.03
CA LEU A 114 1.33 -17.20 4.04
C LEU A 114 2.34 -16.23 3.43
N HIS A 115 3.16 -16.71 2.48
CA HIS A 115 4.15 -15.88 1.80
C HIS A 115 3.50 -14.75 0.96
N GLY A 116 2.46 -15.08 0.18
CA GLY A 116 1.71 -14.09 -0.59
C GLY A 116 1.02 -13.05 0.29
N ALA A 117 0.45 -13.47 1.41
CA ALA A 117 -0.15 -12.58 2.40
C ALA A 117 0.91 -11.64 3.01
N PHE A 118 2.07 -12.16 3.42
CA PHE A 118 3.15 -11.37 3.98
C PHE A 118 3.74 -10.38 2.96
N ALA A 119 3.97 -10.79 1.72
CA ALA A 119 4.49 -9.92 0.66
C ALA A 119 3.55 -8.73 0.37
N LYS A 120 2.23 -8.97 0.39
CA LYS A 120 1.22 -7.90 0.26
C LYS A 120 1.24 -6.96 1.47
N LEU A 121 1.30 -7.50 2.68
CA LEU A 121 1.45 -6.68 3.90
C LEU A 121 2.70 -5.79 3.81
N GLN A 122 3.86 -6.35 3.44
CA GLN A 122 5.10 -5.60 3.30
C GLN A 122 4.95 -4.45 2.28
N THR A 123 4.36 -4.72 1.13
CA THR A 123 4.11 -3.71 0.08
C THR A 123 3.20 -2.59 0.60
N ASP A 124 2.12 -2.95 1.29
CA ASP A 124 1.14 -1.99 1.84
C ASP A 124 1.72 -1.17 3.00
N VAL A 125 2.64 -1.73 3.80
CA VAL A 125 3.40 -1.01 4.83
C VAL A 125 4.38 -0.01 4.21
N MET A 126 5.12 -0.40 3.15
CA MET A 126 6.01 0.54 2.45
C MET A 126 5.25 1.75 1.90
N LYS A 127 4.04 1.53 1.37
CA LYS A 127 3.17 2.61 0.92
C LYS A 127 2.67 3.47 2.08
N LEU A 128 2.28 2.87 3.20
CA LEU A 128 1.89 3.58 4.41
C LEU A 128 3.01 4.50 4.93
N GLU A 129 4.24 4.01 4.96
CA GLU A 129 5.43 4.80 5.33
C GLU A 129 5.66 5.97 4.38
N ALA A 130 5.50 5.76 3.07
CA ALA A 130 5.62 6.84 2.09
C ALA A 130 4.57 7.95 2.34
N LEU A 131 3.31 7.57 2.58
CA LEU A 131 2.24 8.52 2.91
C LEU A 131 2.51 9.24 4.23
N LYS A 132 3.02 8.54 5.25
CA LYS A 132 3.40 9.15 6.53
C LYS A 132 4.52 10.18 6.37
N ARG A 133 5.53 9.87 5.54
CA ARG A 133 6.58 10.83 5.18
C ARG A 133 5.96 12.06 4.53
N HIS A 134 5.15 11.89 3.48
CA HIS A 134 4.50 13.03 2.82
C HIS A 134 3.64 13.88 3.77
N LEU A 135 2.88 13.26 4.68
CA LEU A 135 2.10 14.01 5.67
C LEU A 135 2.99 14.83 6.61
N THR A 136 4.10 14.24 7.07
CA THR A 136 5.10 14.94 7.91
C THR A 136 5.73 16.10 7.15
N GLU A 137 6.02 15.90 5.87
CA GLU A 137 6.61 16.93 5.00
C GLU A 137 5.64 18.09 4.77
N VAL A 138 4.36 17.80 4.48
CA VAL A 138 3.35 18.85 4.29
C VAL A 138 3.19 19.66 5.57
N ARG A 139 3.11 18.99 6.73
CA ARG A 139 2.92 19.64 8.05
C ARG A 139 4.14 20.39 8.57
N GLY A 140 5.35 19.94 8.24
CA GLY A 140 6.60 20.56 8.71
C GLY A 140 7.06 21.78 7.89
N VAL A 141 6.30 22.18 6.87
CA VAL A 141 6.59 23.39 6.06
C VAL A 141 6.04 24.67 6.72
N TYR A 142 5.42 24.57 7.90
CA TYR A 142 5.01 25.70 8.76
C TYR A 142 5.63 25.62 10.15
#